data_AF-A0A3L7VVK7-F1
#
_entry.id   AF-A0A3L7VVK7-F1
#
_cell.length_a   1.000
_cell.length_b   1.000
_cell.length_c   1.000
_cell.angle_alpha   90.00
_cell.angle_beta   90.00
_cell.angle_gamma   90.00
#
_symmetry.space_group_name_H-M   'P 1'
#
loop_
_entity.id
_entity.type
_entity.pdbx_description
1 polymer ?
#
loop_
_entity_poly.entity_id
_entity_poly.type
_entity_poly.pdbx_seq_one_letter_code
_entity_poly.pdbx_strand_id
1 'polypeptide(L)'
;MQPLLACVFFSLFFQIHDEAPVVARVRVVWGQGEKISDSGALEGDSQRAVSQQLGDNVRVGFHYHQFHVFYVDLWTWDGKHVLYNGDKYWELPEEEWRSLLGHSAADKFSTPFLYRCPLVFPLAVLAVVAWPIKTRLFPDDFTQLQRLLKDPRYIASLEIALPQDGYPLRSQFDQSQYDAALTHLTASRIPEREARRGLDRVLQRECTVRRLQVDEEIEAASASFDAGNRSHSREILERLSRSLPPSDPRSDEVESLLDAFNRIPETDEKAGADSSAEENGSSEQQTRPQH
;
A
#
# COMPACT_ATOMS: atom_id res chain seq x y z
N MET A 1 -22.54 -21.14 7.02
CA MET A 1 -21.73 -20.22 7.84
C MET A 1 -20.29 -20.68 7.70
N GLN A 2 -19.31 -20.03 7.08
CA GLN A 2 -18.86 -18.64 7.13
C GLN A 2 -18.01 -18.31 5.88
N PRO A 3 -18.44 -17.46 4.93
CA PRO A 3 -17.54 -16.87 3.94
C PRO A 3 -17.00 -15.48 4.36
N LEU A 4 -17.57 -14.87 5.41
CA LEU A 4 -17.21 -13.51 5.83
C LEU A 4 -15.87 -13.41 6.58
N LEU A 5 -15.38 -14.50 7.17
CA LEU A 5 -14.13 -14.49 7.94
C LEU A 5 -12.88 -14.49 7.05
N ALA A 6 -13.00 -14.98 5.81
CA ALA A 6 -11.90 -14.96 4.83
C ALA A 6 -11.61 -13.54 4.31
N CYS A 7 -12.63 -12.68 4.18
CA CYS A 7 -12.46 -11.30 3.72
C CYS A 7 -11.71 -10.43 4.74
N VAL A 8 -11.91 -10.66 6.04
CA VAL A 8 -11.25 -9.84 7.09
C VAL A 8 -9.76 -10.18 7.23
N PHE A 9 -9.38 -11.45 7.02
CA PHE A 9 -7.97 -11.85 7.02
C PHE A 9 -7.19 -11.33 5.81
N PHE A 10 -7.86 -11.14 4.66
CA PHE A 10 -7.21 -10.60 3.46
C PHE A 10 -6.93 -9.10 3.58
N SER A 11 -7.80 -8.34 4.22
CA SER A 11 -7.60 -6.90 4.45
C SER A 11 -6.43 -6.59 5.40
N LEU A 12 -6.13 -7.49 6.35
CA LEU A 12 -5.04 -7.28 7.30
C LEU A 12 -3.64 -7.61 6.74
N PHE A 13 -3.54 -8.31 5.61
CA PHE A 13 -2.26 -8.65 4.96
C PHE A 13 -1.86 -7.67 3.86
N PHE A 14 -2.77 -6.79 3.41
CA PHE A 14 -2.57 -5.91 2.26
C PHE A 14 -2.42 -4.44 2.61
N GLN A 15 -2.03 -4.11 3.85
CA GLN A 15 -1.60 -2.76 4.20
C GLN A 15 -0.09 -2.62 3.94
N ILE A 16 0.27 -2.75 2.66
CA ILE A 16 1.61 -2.47 2.16
C ILE A 16 1.73 -0.95 2.11
N HIS A 17 2.57 -0.40 2.98
CA HIS A 17 2.93 1.02 2.98
C HIS A 17 3.40 1.44 1.59
N ASP A 18 2.72 2.46 1.08
CA ASP A 18 2.92 3.08 -0.22
C ASP A 18 4.16 4.00 -0.16
N GLU A 19 5.34 3.45 -0.42
CA GLU A 19 6.48 4.22 -0.91
C GLU A 19 7.16 3.43 -2.02
N ALA A 20 6.98 3.90 -3.27
CA ALA A 20 7.43 3.22 -4.47
C ALA A 20 8.96 3.14 -4.59
N PRO A 21 9.50 1.95 -4.92
CA PRO A 21 10.48 1.87 -5.99
C PRO A 21 10.19 0.73 -6.97
N VAL A 22 10.32 1.02 -8.28
CA VAL A 22 10.32 0.08 -9.42
C VAL A 22 9.37 -1.12 -9.21
N VAL A 23 8.07 -0.88 -9.40
CA VAL A 23 7.05 -1.93 -9.31
C VAL A 23 7.27 -2.94 -10.42
N ALA A 24 7.97 -4.03 -10.12
CA ALA A 24 7.84 -5.26 -10.88
C ALA A 24 6.35 -5.61 -10.85
N ARG A 25 5.66 -5.42 -11.98
CA ARG A 25 4.24 -5.79 -12.10
C ARG A 25 4.13 -7.31 -12.06
N VAL A 26 4.07 -7.88 -10.86
CA VAL A 26 3.83 -9.31 -10.68
C VAL A 26 2.36 -9.56 -11.01
N ARG A 27 2.10 -10.27 -12.12
CA ARG A 27 0.74 -10.67 -12.48
C ARG A 27 0.29 -11.78 -11.51
N VAL A 28 -0.57 -11.43 -10.57
CA VAL A 28 -1.15 -12.39 -9.62
C VAL A 28 -2.26 -13.17 -10.32
N VAL A 29 -2.12 -14.50 -10.38
CA VAL A 29 -3.16 -15.41 -10.86
C VAL A 29 -3.81 -16.05 -9.65
N TRP A 30 -5.13 -15.90 -9.51
CA TRP A 30 -5.91 -16.49 -8.43
C TRP A 30 -7.17 -17.13 -8.99
N GLY A 31 -7.67 -18.14 -8.28
CA GLY A 31 -8.86 -18.87 -8.72
C GLY A 31 -9.42 -19.77 -7.63
N GLN A 32 -10.63 -20.25 -7.89
CA GLN A 32 -11.28 -21.29 -7.11
C GLN A 32 -11.53 -22.49 -8.00
N GLY A 33 -11.52 -23.69 -7.43
CA GLY A 33 -11.79 -24.91 -8.15
C GLY A 33 -12.21 -26.04 -7.23
N GLU A 34 -12.69 -27.11 -7.83
CA GLU A 34 -13.01 -28.36 -7.16
C GLU A 34 -11.92 -29.38 -7.44
N LYS A 35 -11.65 -30.24 -6.46
CA LYS A 35 -10.65 -31.29 -6.59
C LYS A 35 -11.11 -32.55 -5.88
N ILE A 36 -10.91 -33.67 -6.54
CA ILE A 36 -11.14 -35.00 -5.97
C ILE A 36 -9.77 -35.61 -5.73
N SER A 37 -9.44 -35.87 -4.47
CA SER A 37 -8.25 -36.64 -4.11
C SER A 37 -8.63 -38.10 -3.97
N ASP A 38 -7.84 -38.99 -4.57
CA ASP A 38 -8.05 -40.42 -4.44
C ASP A 38 -7.77 -40.87 -2.99
N SER A 39 -8.76 -41.50 -2.35
CA SER A 39 -8.70 -41.93 -0.95
C SER A 39 -8.58 -43.45 -0.81
N GLY A 40 -8.98 -44.21 -1.83
CA GLY A 40 -8.84 -45.67 -1.84
C GLY A 40 -9.83 -46.38 -2.74
N ALA A 41 -9.72 -47.70 -2.79
CA ALA A 41 -10.66 -48.58 -3.48
C ALA A 41 -11.69 -49.17 -2.49
N LEU A 42 -12.88 -49.48 -3.00
CA LEU A 42 -13.82 -50.34 -2.30
C LEU A 42 -13.31 -51.80 -2.37
N GLU A 43 -13.50 -52.57 -1.31
CA GLU A 43 -13.07 -53.97 -1.23
C GLU A 43 -14.28 -54.91 -1.21
N GLY A 44 -14.11 -56.13 -1.75
CA GLY A 44 -15.04 -57.24 -1.57
C GLY A 44 -16.44 -57.01 -2.17
N ASP A 45 -17.47 -57.32 -1.38
CA ASP A 45 -18.85 -57.31 -1.85
C ASP A 45 -19.40 -55.89 -2.10
N SER A 46 -18.89 -54.88 -1.37
CA SER A 46 -19.25 -53.48 -1.58
C SER A 46 -18.82 -52.97 -2.95
N GLN A 47 -17.64 -53.41 -3.43
CA GLN A 47 -17.17 -53.07 -4.77
C GLN A 47 -18.08 -53.67 -5.85
N ARG A 48 -18.48 -54.94 -5.68
CA ARG A 48 -19.37 -55.62 -6.63
C ARG A 48 -20.76 -54.97 -6.68
N ALA A 49 -21.32 -54.61 -5.53
CA ALA A 49 -22.61 -53.94 -5.43
C ALA A 49 -22.59 -52.58 -6.14
N VAL A 50 -21.53 -51.79 -5.93
CA VAL A 50 -21.35 -50.49 -6.55
C VAL A 50 -21.09 -50.60 -8.06
N SER A 51 -20.26 -51.55 -8.50
CA SER A 51 -19.96 -51.75 -9.92
C SER A 51 -21.19 -52.11 -10.75
N GLN A 52 -22.14 -52.86 -10.17
CA GLN A 52 -23.40 -53.22 -10.85
C GLN A 52 -24.31 -52.00 -11.12
N GLN A 53 -24.22 -50.96 -10.30
CA GLN A 53 -25.09 -49.78 -10.41
C GLN A 53 -24.41 -48.59 -11.11
N LEU A 54 -23.13 -48.38 -10.85
CA LEU A 54 -22.40 -47.16 -11.22
C LEU A 54 -21.32 -47.41 -12.29
N GLY A 55 -21.12 -48.67 -12.69
CA GLY A 55 -20.15 -49.09 -13.69
C GLY A 55 -18.82 -49.57 -13.11
N ASP A 56 -17.97 -50.12 -13.95
CA ASP A 56 -16.67 -50.65 -13.53
C ASP A 56 -15.69 -49.54 -13.13
N ASN A 57 -14.78 -49.86 -12.21
CA ASN A 57 -13.72 -48.98 -11.68
C ASN A 57 -14.18 -47.78 -10.81
N VAL A 58 -15.31 -47.90 -10.11
CA VAL A 58 -15.69 -46.90 -9.10
C VAL A 58 -14.73 -46.94 -7.91
N ARG A 59 -14.26 -45.76 -7.49
CA ARG A 59 -13.30 -45.58 -6.40
C ARG A 59 -13.83 -44.59 -5.36
N VAL A 60 -13.23 -44.58 -4.18
CA VAL A 60 -13.56 -43.60 -3.13
C VAL A 60 -12.58 -42.45 -3.20
N GLY A 61 -13.11 -41.24 -3.33
CA GLY A 61 -12.34 -40.00 -3.34
C GLY A 61 -12.81 -39.05 -2.26
N PHE A 62 -11.96 -38.09 -1.93
CA PHE A 62 -12.30 -36.95 -1.10
C PHE A 62 -12.45 -35.71 -2.00
N HIS A 63 -13.70 -35.29 -2.22
CA HIS A 63 -14.03 -34.09 -2.97
C HIS A 63 -13.97 -32.88 -2.03
N TYR A 64 -13.34 -31.79 -2.45
CA TYR A 64 -13.28 -30.54 -1.72
C TYR A 64 -13.14 -29.36 -2.67
N HIS A 65 -13.54 -28.19 -2.16
CA HIS A 65 -13.28 -26.91 -2.82
C HIS A 65 -11.93 -26.38 -2.39
N GLN A 66 -11.24 -25.70 -3.31
CA GLN A 66 -9.95 -25.09 -3.07
C GLN A 66 -9.85 -23.68 -3.65
N PHE A 67 -9.14 -22.82 -2.93
CA PHE A 67 -8.73 -21.49 -3.38
C PHE A 67 -7.22 -21.52 -3.59
N HIS A 68 -6.78 -21.12 -4.77
CA HIS A 68 -5.38 -21.14 -5.14
C HIS A 68 -4.91 -19.77 -5.64
N VAL A 69 -3.64 -19.48 -5.35
CA VAL A 69 -2.92 -18.32 -5.86
C VAL A 69 -1.59 -18.81 -6.41
N PHE A 70 -1.23 -18.41 -7.64
CA PHE A 70 -0.08 -18.95 -8.37
C PHE A 70 -0.05 -20.48 -8.46
N TYR A 71 -1.20 -21.11 -8.68
CA TYR A 71 -1.34 -22.58 -8.74
C TYR A 71 -1.02 -23.31 -7.41
N VAL A 72 -0.89 -22.57 -6.30
CA VAL A 72 -0.71 -23.14 -4.96
C VAL A 72 -2.03 -23.09 -4.20
N ASP A 73 -2.49 -24.25 -3.73
CA ASP A 73 -3.73 -24.39 -2.96
C ASP A 73 -3.54 -23.79 -1.55
N LEU A 74 -4.04 -22.57 -1.34
CA LEU A 74 -3.88 -21.84 -0.08
C LEU A 74 -4.91 -22.27 0.97
N TRP A 75 -6.14 -22.50 0.52
CA TRP A 75 -7.26 -22.80 1.40
C TRP A 75 -8.18 -23.85 0.78
N THR A 76 -8.73 -24.73 1.61
CA THR A 76 -9.65 -25.78 1.20
C THR A 76 -10.86 -25.87 2.13
N TRP A 77 -12.04 -26.19 1.61
CA TRP A 77 -13.27 -26.29 2.39
C TRP A 77 -14.27 -27.30 1.78
N ASP A 78 -15.35 -27.55 2.52
CA ASP A 78 -16.45 -28.45 2.15
C ASP A 78 -16.00 -29.85 1.68
N GLY A 79 -15.03 -30.42 2.40
CA GLY A 79 -14.47 -31.73 2.08
C GLY A 79 -15.39 -32.88 2.46
N LYS A 80 -15.72 -33.75 1.51
CA LYS A 80 -16.61 -34.91 1.68
C LYS A 80 -16.07 -36.15 0.96
N HIS A 81 -16.41 -37.33 1.47
CA HIS A 81 -16.12 -38.59 0.79
C HIS A 81 -17.19 -38.85 -0.28
N VAL A 82 -16.75 -39.16 -1.50
CA VAL A 82 -17.59 -39.41 -2.66
C VAL A 82 -17.15 -40.68 -3.38
N LEU A 83 -18.08 -41.33 -4.06
CA LEU A 83 -17.73 -42.32 -5.07
C LEU A 83 -17.44 -41.58 -6.37
N TYR A 84 -16.39 -41.95 -7.09
CA TYR A 84 -16.07 -41.33 -8.37
C TYR A 84 -15.62 -42.35 -9.41
N ASN A 85 -15.86 -42.02 -10.68
CA ASN A 85 -15.40 -42.75 -11.85
C ASN A 85 -15.07 -41.76 -12.96
N GLY A 86 -13.78 -41.53 -13.19
CA GLY A 86 -13.30 -40.45 -14.06
C GLY A 86 -13.76 -39.09 -13.53
N ASP A 87 -14.46 -38.34 -14.38
CA ASP A 87 -14.94 -36.98 -14.07
C ASP A 87 -16.31 -36.95 -13.35
N LYS A 88 -16.95 -38.11 -13.18
CA LYS A 88 -18.25 -38.21 -12.50
C LYS A 88 -18.06 -38.59 -11.05
N TYR A 89 -18.82 -37.93 -10.17
CA TYR A 89 -18.84 -38.27 -8.75
C TYR A 89 -20.28 -38.33 -8.22
N TRP A 90 -20.45 -39.11 -7.14
CA TRP A 90 -21.71 -39.34 -6.46
C TRP A 90 -21.49 -39.15 -4.96
N GLU A 91 -22.26 -38.22 -4.39
CA GLU A 91 -22.33 -38.00 -2.96
C GLU A 91 -23.32 -39.00 -2.35
N LEU A 92 -22.89 -39.73 -1.32
CA LEU A 92 -23.76 -40.58 -0.55
C LEU A 92 -23.98 -40.00 0.85
N PRO A 93 -25.21 -40.05 1.38
CA PRO A 93 -25.46 -39.73 2.77
C PRO A 93 -24.76 -40.73 3.70
N GLU A 94 -24.54 -40.32 4.94
CA GLU A 94 -23.78 -41.10 5.93
C GLU A 94 -24.39 -42.48 6.21
N GLU A 95 -25.72 -42.61 6.12
CA GLU A 95 -26.46 -43.86 6.29
C GLU A 95 -26.13 -44.88 5.19
N GLU A 96 -25.99 -44.41 3.95
CA GLU A 96 -25.60 -45.24 2.80
C GLU A 96 -24.12 -45.61 2.86
N TRP A 97 -23.26 -44.72 3.36
CA TRP A 97 -21.86 -45.08 3.62
C TRP A 97 -21.73 -46.18 4.66
N ARG A 98 -22.51 -46.11 5.75
CA ARG A 98 -22.55 -47.15 6.78
C ARG A 98 -23.08 -48.47 6.25
N SER A 99 -24.12 -48.45 5.41
CA SER A 99 -24.64 -49.68 4.82
C SER A 99 -23.65 -50.32 3.83
N LEU A 100 -22.89 -49.51 3.09
CA LEU A 100 -21.89 -49.99 2.12
C LEU A 100 -20.59 -50.47 2.76
N LEU A 101 -20.09 -49.79 3.79
CA LEU A 101 -18.77 -50.06 4.39
C LEU A 101 -18.83 -50.76 5.75
N GLY A 102 -20.02 -50.86 6.34
CA GLY A 102 -20.23 -51.26 7.74
C GLY A 102 -19.77 -50.21 8.76
N HIS A 103 -19.12 -49.13 8.32
CA HIS A 103 -18.54 -48.05 9.12
C HIS A 103 -18.74 -46.72 8.41
N SER A 104 -18.42 -45.60 9.08
CA SER A 104 -18.42 -44.30 8.39
C SER A 104 -17.27 -44.22 7.37
N ALA A 105 -17.46 -43.48 6.28
CA ALA A 105 -16.41 -43.26 5.29
C ALA A 105 -15.18 -42.56 5.91
N ALA A 106 -15.40 -41.67 6.88
CA ALA A 106 -14.34 -40.93 7.56
C ALA A 106 -13.45 -41.81 8.46
N ASP A 107 -13.98 -42.93 8.96
CA ASP A 107 -13.20 -43.87 9.78
C ASP A 107 -12.31 -44.77 8.93
N LYS A 108 -12.80 -45.17 7.75
CA LYS A 108 -12.10 -46.10 6.85
C LYS A 108 -11.11 -45.38 5.92
N PHE A 109 -11.45 -44.18 5.46
CA PHE A 109 -10.65 -43.44 4.49
C PHE A 109 -10.06 -42.19 5.11
N SER A 110 -8.76 -41.98 4.87
CA SER A 110 -8.07 -40.81 5.40
C SER A 110 -8.33 -39.57 4.54
N THR A 111 -8.45 -38.42 5.19
CA THR A 111 -8.58 -37.15 4.49
C THR A 111 -7.20 -36.63 4.07
N PRO A 112 -7.07 -36.00 2.88
CA PRO A 112 -5.79 -35.53 2.37
C PRO A 112 -5.07 -34.58 3.34
N PHE A 113 -3.74 -34.69 3.42
CA PHE A 113 -2.94 -33.87 4.34
C PHE A 113 -3.11 -32.37 4.10
N LEU A 114 -3.08 -31.93 2.84
CA LEU A 114 -3.25 -30.52 2.45
C LEU A 114 -4.64 -29.98 2.81
N TYR A 115 -5.65 -30.85 2.90
CA TYR A 115 -6.98 -30.47 3.37
C TYR A 115 -7.00 -30.30 4.90
N ARG A 116 -6.33 -31.19 5.64
CA ARG A 116 -6.20 -31.09 7.11
C ARG A 116 -5.36 -29.91 7.56
N CYS A 117 -4.32 -29.59 6.82
CA CYS A 117 -3.40 -28.50 7.11
C CYS A 117 -3.29 -27.57 5.88
N PRO A 118 -4.24 -26.62 5.72
CA PRO A 118 -4.16 -25.60 4.68
C PRO A 118 -2.83 -24.85 4.74
N LEU A 119 -2.22 -24.58 3.58
CA LEU A 119 -0.92 -23.93 3.49
C LEU A 119 -0.90 -22.50 4.07
N VAL A 120 -2.07 -21.87 4.23
CA VAL A 120 -2.21 -20.59 4.92
C VAL A 120 -1.61 -20.60 6.33
N PHE A 121 -1.75 -21.68 7.10
CA PHE A 121 -1.25 -21.72 8.47
C PHE A 121 0.28 -21.68 8.58
N PRO A 122 1.05 -22.58 7.92
CA PRO A 122 2.50 -22.50 7.96
C PRO A 122 3.03 -21.19 7.35
N LEU A 123 2.37 -20.66 6.31
CA LEU A 123 2.73 -19.35 5.75
C LEU A 123 2.52 -18.21 6.75
N ALA A 124 1.40 -18.21 7.47
CA ALA A 124 1.12 -17.22 8.51
C ALA A 124 2.15 -17.30 9.64
N VAL A 125 2.51 -18.51 10.10
CA VAL A 125 3.54 -18.69 11.12
C VAL A 125 4.90 -18.18 10.63
N LEU A 126 5.28 -18.51 9.39
CA LEU A 126 6.51 -17.99 8.78
C LEU A 126 6.50 -16.47 8.70
N ALA A 127 5.38 -15.85 8.32
CA ALA A 127 5.26 -14.39 8.28
C ALA A 127 5.40 -13.76 9.67
N VAL A 128 4.77 -14.34 10.69
CA VAL A 128 4.86 -13.88 12.08
C VAL A 128 6.28 -14.01 12.62
N VAL A 129 7.02 -15.06 12.26
CA VAL A 129 8.43 -15.25 12.66
C VAL A 129 9.36 -14.35 11.86
N ALA A 130 9.12 -14.19 10.56
CA ALA A 130 9.94 -13.35 9.68
C ALA A 130 9.78 -11.86 10.01
N TRP A 131 8.60 -11.43 10.44
CA TRP A 131 8.32 -10.03 10.80
C TRP A 131 9.31 -9.43 11.81
N PRO A 132 9.51 -9.98 13.03
CA PRO A 132 10.46 -9.45 13.99
C PRO A 132 11.92 -9.57 13.54
N ILE A 133 12.24 -10.57 12.72
CA ILE A 133 13.57 -10.73 12.13
C ILE A 133 13.83 -9.59 11.16
N LYS A 134 12.86 -9.29 10.29
CA LYS A 134 12.93 -8.18 9.34
C LYS A 134 13.10 -6.85 10.09
N THR A 135 12.25 -6.56 11.07
CA THR A 135 12.31 -5.27 11.79
C THR A 135 13.58 -5.08 12.59
N ARG A 136 14.22 -6.16 13.06
CA ARG A 136 15.51 -6.08 13.76
C ARG A 136 16.72 -5.99 12.83
N LEU A 137 16.74 -6.77 11.76
CA LEU A 137 17.89 -6.82 10.85
C LEU A 137 17.88 -5.70 9.81
N PHE A 138 16.71 -5.19 9.48
CA PHE A 138 16.51 -4.08 8.54
C PHE A 138 15.79 -2.96 9.29
N PRO A 139 16.50 -2.21 10.17
CA PRO A 139 15.90 -1.07 10.85
C PRO A 139 15.33 -0.10 9.82
N ASP A 140 14.11 0.38 10.06
CA ASP A 140 13.39 1.26 9.14
C ASP A 140 14.29 2.42 8.70
N ASP A 141 14.38 2.63 7.38
CA ASP A 141 15.20 3.67 6.77
C ASP A 141 14.91 5.05 7.38
N PHE A 142 13.67 5.28 7.83
CA PHE A 142 13.26 6.49 8.55
C PHE A 142 13.96 6.69 9.90
N THR A 143 14.10 5.64 10.71
CA THR A 143 14.79 5.73 12.00
C THR A 143 16.28 6.01 11.80
N GLN A 144 16.88 5.38 10.79
CA GLN A 144 18.27 5.63 10.44
C GLN A 144 18.44 7.06 9.93
N LEU A 145 17.54 7.54 9.07
CA LEU A 145 17.53 8.90 8.57
C LEU A 145 17.39 9.94 9.68
N GLN A 146 16.48 9.72 10.64
CA GLN A 146 16.34 10.61 11.80
C GLN A 146 17.62 10.66 12.65
N ARG A 147 18.36 9.54 12.76
CA ARG A 147 19.65 9.54 13.44
C ARG A 147 20.69 10.36 12.68
N LEU A 148 20.73 10.25 11.35
CA LEU A 148 21.62 11.05 10.51
C LEU A 148 21.30 12.54 10.61
N LEU A 149 20.03 12.93 10.55
CA LEU A 149 19.58 14.32 10.69
C LEU A 149 19.86 14.91 12.08
N LYS A 150 19.97 14.08 13.12
CA LYS A 150 20.35 14.53 14.47
C LYS A 150 21.86 14.66 14.66
N ASP A 151 22.68 14.09 13.79
CA ASP A 151 24.13 14.19 13.88
C ASP A 151 24.59 15.57 13.38
N PRO A 152 25.25 16.39 14.23
CA PRO A 152 25.75 17.71 13.84
C PRO A 152 26.65 17.69 12.59
N ARG A 153 27.36 16.58 12.35
CA ARG A 153 28.26 16.43 11.19
C ARG A 153 27.49 16.39 9.88
N TYR A 154 26.36 15.70 9.88
CA TYR A 154 25.48 15.62 8.73
C TYR A 154 24.76 16.94 8.50
N ILE A 155 24.32 17.62 9.56
CA ILE A 155 23.74 18.97 9.45
C ILE A 155 24.73 19.94 8.79
N ALA A 156 25.98 19.99 9.25
CA ALA A 156 27.03 20.83 8.65
C ALA A 156 27.31 20.45 7.18
N SER A 157 27.29 19.16 6.84
CA SER A 157 27.44 18.72 5.45
C SER A 157 26.25 19.10 4.56
N LEU A 158 25.04 19.16 5.12
CA LEU A 158 23.87 19.61 4.40
C LEU A 158 23.95 21.09 4.09
N GLU A 159 24.42 21.92 5.01
CA GLU A 159 24.60 23.36 4.76
C GLU A 159 25.58 23.63 3.61
N ILE A 160 26.59 22.76 3.44
CA ILE A 160 27.53 22.82 2.31
C ILE A 160 26.86 22.36 1.01
N ALA A 161 26.08 21.28 1.06
CA ALA A 161 25.44 20.69 -0.12
C ALA A 161 24.15 21.43 -0.57
N LEU A 162 23.53 22.18 0.34
CA LEU A 162 22.26 22.88 0.17
C LEU A 162 22.43 24.32 0.66
N PRO A 163 22.98 25.23 -0.16
CA PRO A 163 23.05 26.65 0.19
C PRO A 163 21.64 27.18 0.49
N GLN A 164 21.52 28.06 1.50
CA GLN A 164 20.24 28.57 2.00
C GLN A 164 19.43 29.34 0.94
N ASP A 165 20.10 29.81 -0.10
CA ASP A 165 19.54 30.74 -1.09
C ASP A 165 18.93 30.05 -2.32
N GLY A 166 18.82 28.71 -2.34
CA GLY A 166 18.25 27.98 -3.48
C GLY A 166 17.41 26.77 -3.07
N TYR A 167 16.45 26.40 -3.93
CA TYR A 167 15.71 25.14 -3.87
C TYR A 167 16.36 24.11 -4.79
N PRO A 168 17.45 23.42 -4.39
CA PRO A 168 18.01 22.39 -5.24
C PRO A 168 17.05 21.20 -5.25
N LEU A 169 16.44 21.01 -6.40
CA LEU A 169 15.67 19.83 -6.73
C LEU A 169 16.63 18.84 -7.38
N ARG A 170 16.45 17.56 -7.07
CA ARG A 170 17.32 16.40 -7.33
C ARG A 170 18.15 16.36 -8.63
N SER A 171 17.81 17.10 -9.67
CA SER A 171 18.54 17.17 -10.94
C SER A 171 19.72 18.16 -10.96
N GLN A 172 19.85 19.06 -9.98
CA GLN A 172 20.88 20.11 -9.99
C GLN A 172 21.67 20.21 -8.68
N PHE A 173 22.09 19.09 -8.11
CA PHE A 173 23.18 19.17 -7.15
C PHE A 173 24.43 19.60 -7.91
N ASP A 174 25.01 20.73 -7.51
CA ASP A 174 26.36 21.05 -7.93
C ASP A 174 27.27 19.95 -7.41
N GLN A 175 27.79 19.13 -8.33
CA GLN A 175 28.65 17.99 -8.00
C GLN A 175 29.82 18.44 -7.12
N SER A 176 30.31 19.67 -7.30
CA SER A 176 31.38 20.23 -6.47
C SER A 176 30.96 20.44 -5.01
N GLN A 177 29.72 20.89 -4.76
CA GLN A 177 29.17 21.07 -3.41
C GLN A 177 28.92 19.72 -2.74
N TYR A 178 28.45 18.74 -3.51
CA TYR A 178 28.29 17.37 -3.02
C TYR A 178 29.64 16.76 -2.61
N ASP A 179 30.67 16.90 -3.45
CA ASP A 179 32.00 16.37 -3.17
C ASP A 179 32.66 17.10 -1.98
N ALA A 180 32.40 18.40 -1.82
CA ALA A 180 32.84 19.17 -0.64
C ALA A 180 32.16 18.67 0.65
N ALA A 181 30.85 18.42 0.62
CA ALA A 181 30.11 17.85 1.75
C ALA A 181 30.60 16.43 2.10
N LEU A 182 30.88 15.60 1.10
CA LEU A 182 31.46 14.27 1.30
C LEU A 182 32.86 14.36 1.93
N THR A 183 33.68 15.31 1.48
CA THR A 183 35.01 15.57 2.03
C THR A 183 34.93 15.96 3.50
N HIS A 184 33.96 16.81 3.88
CA HIS A 184 33.71 17.20 5.27
C HIS A 184 33.31 16.01 6.16
N LEU A 185 32.43 15.12 5.67
CA LEU A 185 32.03 13.92 6.41
C LEU A 185 33.18 12.93 6.58
N THR A 186 34.00 12.76 5.54
CA THR A 186 35.16 11.86 5.56
C THR A 186 36.24 12.40 6.51
N ALA A 187 36.47 13.73 6.51
CA ALA A 187 37.35 14.39 7.48
C ALA A 187 36.89 14.19 8.94
N SER A 188 35.58 14.05 9.15
CA SER A 188 34.95 13.76 10.44
C SER A 188 35.03 12.27 10.86
N ARG A 189 35.86 11.47 10.18
CA ARG A 189 36.10 10.02 10.40
C ARG A 189 34.90 9.11 10.11
N ILE A 190 33.97 9.53 9.26
CA ILE A 190 32.91 8.64 8.76
C ILE A 190 33.46 7.91 7.52
N PRO A 191 33.32 6.58 7.41
CA PRO A 191 33.74 5.86 6.21
C PRO A 191 33.05 6.42 4.97
N GLU A 192 33.81 6.67 3.89
CA GLU A 192 33.32 7.32 2.67
C GLU A 192 32.03 6.66 2.12
N ARG A 193 31.98 5.32 2.11
CA ARG A 193 30.79 4.57 1.66
C ARG A 193 29.55 4.84 2.51
N GLU A 194 29.72 5.01 3.81
CA GLU A 194 28.64 5.33 4.74
C GLU A 194 28.24 6.80 4.62
N ALA A 195 29.23 7.70 4.55
CA ALA A 195 29.01 9.13 4.33
C ALA A 195 28.22 9.38 3.04
N ARG A 196 28.59 8.74 1.93
CA ARG A 196 27.91 8.87 0.64
C ARG A 196 26.46 8.42 0.70
N ARG A 197 26.23 7.22 1.24
CA ARG A 197 24.87 6.66 1.39
C ARG A 197 24.00 7.49 2.34
N GLY A 198 24.59 7.95 3.44
CA GLY A 198 23.91 8.81 4.41
C GLY A 198 23.52 10.14 3.78
N LEU A 199 24.48 10.80 3.12
CA LEU A 199 24.26 12.09 2.46
C LEU A 199 23.21 11.99 1.35
N ASP A 200 23.30 10.98 0.47
CA ASP A 200 22.31 10.74 -0.59
C ASP A 200 20.88 10.62 -0.04
N ARG A 201 20.71 9.85 1.04
CA ARG A 201 19.41 9.65 1.69
C ARG A 201 18.86 10.94 2.28
N VAL A 202 19.72 11.68 2.98
CA VAL A 202 19.33 12.93 3.64
C VAL A 202 18.97 13.99 2.59
N LEU A 203 19.80 14.16 1.56
CA LEU A 203 19.52 15.07 0.45
C LEU A 203 18.23 14.70 -0.29
N GLN A 204 18.00 13.41 -0.56
CA GLN A 204 16.76 12.97 -1.19
C GLN A 204 15.53 13.32 -0.35
N ARG A 205 15.60 13.16 0.98
CA ARG A 205 14.49 13.53 1.88
C ARG A 205 14.28 15.04 1.89
N GLU A 206 15.32 15.83 2.09
CA GLU A 206 15.24 17.29 2.11
C GLU A 206 14.66 17.84 0.80
N CYS A 207 15.09 17.31 -0.35
CA CYS A 207 14.46 17.64 -1.63
C CYS A 207 12.97 17.29 -1.65
N THR A 208 12.58 16.15 -1.10
CA THR A 208 11.16 15.74 -1.07
C THR A 208 10.34 16.67 -0.18
N VAL A 209 10.86 17.03 0.99
CA VAL A 209 10.20 17.97 1.91
C VAL A 209 10.04 19.34 1.27
N ARG A 210 11.12 19.89 0.69
CA ARG A 210 11.07 21.19 0.01
C ARG A 210 10.12 21.17 -1.20
N ARG A 211 10.02 20.04 -1.92
CA ARG A 211 9.04 19.87 -3.01
C ARG A 211 7.62 20.00 -2.51
N LEU A 212 7.29 19.31 -1.42
CA LEU A 212 5.95 19.37 -0.84
C LEU A 212 5.63 20.77 -0.32
N GLN A 213 6.61 21.48 0.25
CA GLN A 213 6.44 22.87 0.67
C GLN A 213 6.15 23.81 -0.50
N VAL A 214 6.85 23.65 -1.64
CA VAL A 214 6.55 24.42 -2.86
C VAL A 214 5.14 24.13 -3.37
N ASP A 215 4.74 22.85 -3.40
CA ASP A 215 3.39 22.47 -3.82
C ASP A 215 2.32 23.09 -2.89
N GLU A 216 2.55 23.07 -1.57
CA GLU A 216 1.68 23.70 -0.58
C GLU A 216 1.62 25.23 -0.74
N GLU A 217 2.74 25.89 -1.06
CA GLU A 217 2.76 27.33 -1.32
C GLU A 217 2.02 27.71 -2.62
N ILE A 218 2.12 26.89 -3.68
CA ILE A 218 1.37 27.08 -4.93
C ILE A 218 -0.14 26.91 -4.67
N GLU A 219 -0.52 25.90 -3.89
CA GLU A 219 -1.92 25.68 -3.50
C GLU A 219 -2.44 26.85 -2.64
N ALA A 220 -1.65 27.33 -1.67
CA ALA A 220 -2.01 28.47 -0.84
C ALA A 220 -2.13 29.77 -1.65
N ALA A 221 -1.27 29.98 -2.65
CA ALA A 221 -1.38 31.10 -3.57
C ALA A 221 -2.67 31.02 -4.39
N SER A 222 -3.01 29.83 -4.91
CA SER A 222 -4.23 29.61 -5.69
C SER A 222 -5.49 29.82 -4.84
N ALA A 223 -5.52 29.30 -3.61
CA ALA A 223 -6.63 29.52 -2.68
C ALA A 223 -6.80 31.00 -2.29
N SER A 224 -5.68 31.73 -2.11
CA SER A 224 -5.71 33.17 -1.83
C SER A 224 -6.26 33.99 -3.00
N PHE A 225 -5.99 33.55 -4.24
CA PHE A 225 -6.56 34.15 -5.44
C PHE A 225 -8.07 33.97 -5.52
N ASP A 226 -8.55 32.73 -5.29
CA ASP A 226 -9.98 32.40 -5.31
C ASP A 226 -10.75 33.16 -4.21
N ALA A 227 -10.10 33.44 -3.08
CA ALA A 227 -10.64 34.26 -1.99
C ALA A 227 -10.66 35.78 -2.30
N GLY A 228 -10.16 36.20 -3.47
CA GLY A 228 -10.08 37.61 -3.88
C GLY A 228 -8.86 38.36 -3.34
N ASN A 229 -7.97 37.72 -2.57
CA ASN A 229 -6.76 38.35 -2.04
C ASN A 229 -5.61 38.29 -3.06
N ARG A 230 -5.73 39.11 -4.11
CA ARG A 230 -4.84 39.07 -5.28
C ARG A 230 -3.41 39.49 -4.97
N SER A 231 -3.23 40.50 -4.12
CA SER A 231 -1.90 41.00 -3.75
C SER A 231 -1.08 39.93 -3.03
N HIS A 232 -1.69 39.19 -2.10
CA HIS A 232 -1.02 38.14 -1.35
C HIS A 232 -0.62 36.94 -2.23
N SER A 233 -1.54 36.48 -3.08
CA SER A 233 -1.26 35.39 -4.02
C SER A 233 -0.10 35.74 -4.97
N ARG A 234 -0.11 36.97 -5.52
CA ARG A 234 0.96 37.48 -6.38
C ARG A 234 2.32 37.50 -5.65
N GLU A 235 2.35 37.97 -4.41
CA GLU A 235 3.58 38.01 -3.62
C GLU A 235 4.19 36.61 -3.43
N ILE A 236 3.35 35.60 -3.15
CA ILE A 236 3.80 34.20 -3.02
C ILE A 236 4.38 33.69 -4.35
N LEU A 237 3.65 33.88 -5.45
CA LEU A 237 4.10 33.42 -6.77
C LEU A 237 5.38 34.13 -7.24
N GLU A 238 5.52 35.44 -7.01
CA GLU A 238 6.75 36.19 -7.32
C GLU A 238 7.94 35.79 -6.43
N ARG A 239 7.67 35.32 -5.20
CA ARG A 239 8.71 34.75 -4.33
C ARG A 239 9.15 33.39 -4.85
N LEU A 240 8.19 32.53 -5.23
CA LEU A 240 8.46 31.20 -5.78
C LEU A 240 9.18 31.28 -7.14
N SER A 241 8.79 32.18 -8.03
CA SER A 241 9.43 32.31 -9.35
C SER A 241 10.90 32.75 -9.24
N ARG A 242 11.24 33.53 -8.21
CA ARG A 242 12.64 33.92 -7.93
C ARG A 242 13.47 32.80 -7.31
N SER A 243 12.83 31.86 -6.62
CA SER A 243 13.52 30.83 -5.84
C SER A 243 13.61 29.48 -6.57
N LEU A 244 12.69 29.22 -7.50
CA LEU A 244 12.66 28.01 -8.30
C LEU A 244 13.64 28.09 -9.47
N PRO A 245 14.39 27.00 -9.74
CA PRO A 245 15.25 26.94 -10.91
C PRO A 245 14.42 26.81 -12.19
N PRO A 246 14.85 27.41 -13.31
CA PRO A 246 14.11 27.38 -14.57
C PRO A 246 13.97 25.97 -15.20
N SER A 247 14.65 24.96 -14.64
CA SER A 247 14.49 23.57 -15.07
C SER A 247 13.41 22.80 -14.31
N ASP A 248 12.87 23.35 -13.21
CA ASP A 248 11.77 22.70 -12.50
C ASP A 248 10.50 22.85 -13.35
N PRO A 249 9.77 21.77 -13.70
CA PRO A 249 8.47 21.88 -14.36
C PRO A 249 7.48 22.81 -13.63
N ARG A 250 7.63 23.00 -12.32
CA ARG A 250 6.79 23.93 -11.54
C ARG A 250 7.12 25.40 -11.79
N SER A 251 8.31 25.71 -12.28
CA SER A 251 8.67 27.07 -12.67
C SER A 251 7.72 27.55 -13.78
N ASP A 252 7.47 26.68 -14.77
CA ASP A 252 6.54 26.97 -15.87
C ASP A 252 5.10 27.16 -15.37
N GLU A 253 4.69 26.38 -14.35
CA GLU A 253 3.38 26.50 -13.72
C GLU A 253 3.24 27.84 -12.97
N VAL A 254 4.22 28.20 -12.15
CA VAL A 254 4.24 29.48 -11.42
C VAL A 254 4.25 30.67 -12.39
N GLU A 255 5.04 30.62 -13.46
CA GLU A 255 5.06 31.65 -14.50
C GLU A 255 3.71 31.75 -15.24
N SER A 256 3.10 30.62 -15.58
CA SER A 256 1.77 30.57 -16.19
C SER A 256 0.70 31.21 -15.29
N LEU A 257 0.76 30.96 -13.98
CA LEU A 257 -0.13 31.60 -13.01
C LEU A 257 0.11 33.11 -12.92
N LEU A 258 1.37 33.56 -12.84
CA LEU A 258 1.71 34.99 -12.85
C LEU A 258 1.23 35.70 -14.13
N ASP A 259 1.37 35.06 -15.29
CA ASP A 259 0.86 35.58 -16.56
C ASP A 259 -0.66 35.66 -16.58
N ALA A 260 -1.36 34.66 -16.04
CA ALA A 260 -2.82 34.69 -15.90
C ALA A 260 -3.26 35.86 -15.00
N PHE A 261 -2.53 36.11 -13.92
CA PHE A 261 -2.74 37.26 -13.03
C PHE A 261 -2.63 38.60 -13.77
N ASN A 262 -1.58 38.79 -14.56
CA ASN A 262 -1.33 40.05 -15.27
C ASN A 262 -2.36 40.35 -16.38
N ARG A 263 -3.12 39.35 -16.84
CA ARG A 263 -4.16 39.52 -17.88
C ARG A 263 -5.49 40.04 -17.34
N ILE A 264 -5.74 39.94 -16.04
CA ILE A 264 -6.99 40.38 -15.43
C ILE A 264 -6.85 41.86 -15.05
N PRO A 265 -7.56 42.79 -15.70
CA PRO A 265 -7.49 44.21 -15.33
C PRO A 265 -7.97 44.43 -13.90
N GLU A 266 -7.29 45.29 -13.14
CA GLU A 266 -7.61 45.65 -11.74
C GLU A 266 -8.97 46.37 -11.56
N THR A 267 -9.79 46.44 -12.61
CA THR A 267 -10.96 47.32 -12.68
C THR A 267 -12.12 46.94 -11.75
N ASP A 268 -12.12 45.75 -11.14
CA ASP A 268 -13.26 45.26 -10.36
C ASP A 268 -13.10 45.34 -8.83
N GLU A 269 -11.91 45.66 -8.30
CA GLU A 269 -11.68 45.61 -6.84
C GLU A 269 -12.35 46.78 -6.09
N LYS A 270 -12.66 47.88 -6.77
CA LYS A 270 -13.41 49.01 -6.20
C LYS A 270 -14.94 48.86 -6.27
N ALA A 271 -15.48 47.93 -7.06
CA ALA A 271 -16.93 47.80 -7.22
C ALA A 271 -17.58 46.92 -6.13
N GLY A 272 -16.81 46.04 -5.48
CA GLY A 272 -17.33 45.11 -4.45
C GLY A 272 -17.29 45.61 -3.01
N ALA A 273 -16.43 46.58 -2.69
CA ALA A 273 -16.30 47.10 -1.32
C ALA A 273 -17.49 47.99 -0.89
N ASP A 274 -18.15 48.66 -1.83
CA ASP A 274 -19.29 49.55 -1.53
C ASP A 274 -20.65 48.80 -1.46
N SER A 275 -20.72 47.52 -1.87
CA SER A 275 -21.97 46.73 -1.83
C SER A 275 -22.21 45.97 -0.52
N SER A 276 -21.25 45.96 0.42
CA SER A 276 -21.35 45.18 1.67
C SER A 276 -21.65 46.03 2.91
N ALA A 277 -21.87 47.34 2.76
CA ALA A 277 -22.17 48.27 3.85
C ALA A 277 -23.68 48.51 4.09
N GLU A 278 -24.58 47.98 3.25
CA GLU A 278 -26.03 48.21 3.32
C GLU A 278 -26.85 46.96 3.69
N GLU A 279 -26.44 46.14 4.67
CA GLU A 279 -27.37 45.19 5.29
C GLU A 279 -26.99 44.83 6.73
N ASN A 280 -26.89 45.84 7.59
CA ASN A 280 -26.89 45.66 9.05
C ASN A 280 -27.83 46.67 9.69
N GLY A 281 -29.11 46.52 9.36
CA GLY A 281 -30.22 47.20 10.02
C GLY A 281 -31.25 46.18 10.44
N SER A 282 -31.47 46.09 11.76
CA SER A 282 -32.68 45.52 12.39
C SER A 282 -32.69 44.01 12.67
N SER A 283 -32.33 43.63 13.89
CA SER A 283 -33.29 43.01 14.84
C SER A 283 -32.64 42.78 16.21
N GLU A 284 -32.92 43.69 17.14
CA GLU A 284 -32.94 43.42 18.57
C GLU A 284 -33.93 42.28 18.88
N GLN A 285 -33.49 41.22 19.54
CA GLN A 285 -34.36 40.48 20.45
C GLN A 285 -33.58 39.84 21.61
N GLN A 286 -33.37 40.70 22.60
CA GLN A 286 -33.47 40.44 24.02
C GLN A 286 -34.06 39.07 24.43
N THR A 287 -33.27 38.24 25.11
CA THR A 287 -33.80 37.40 26.20
C THR A 287 -32.73 37.09 27.25
N ARG A 288 -33.09 37.43 28.49
CA ARG A 288 -32.34 37.36 29.74
C ARG A 288 -32.80 36.10 30.49
N PRO A 289 -31.92 35.30 31.12
CA PRO A 289 -32.34 34.47 32.24
C PRO A 289 -32.00 35.19 33.55
N GLN A 290 -33.02 35.37 34.39
CA GLN A 290 -32.88 35.60 35.82
C GLN A 290 -32.78 34.27 36.54
N HIS A 291 -31.86 34.22 37.50
CA HIS A 291 -31.74 33.35 38.69
C HIS A 291 -31.79 31.83 38.53
#